data_AF-A0AA38J793-F1
#
_entry.id   AF-A0AA38J793-F1
#
_cell.length_a   1.000
_cell.length_b   1.000
_cell.length_c   1.000
_cell.angle_alpha   90.00
_cell.angle_beta   90.00
_cell.angle_gamma   90.00
#
_symmetry.space_group_name_H-M   'P 1'
#
loop_
_entity.id
_entity.type
_entity.pdbx_description
1 polymer ?
#
loop_
_entity_poly.entity_id
_entity_poly.type
_entity_poly.pdbx_seq_one_letter_code
_entity_poly.pdbx_strand_id
1 'polypeptide(L)'
;MPRNFSSIWLCLCYLLVRLIEHVLSVKLIHSTRNGEYENDVDNGLTISYTGAGGRINLFGKQKEVCMNQDWKTAPNRALLHAYRDRKPIRVIRGFKLSSAYAPKQGYRYDGLYRIYKVYTKVTNDSKKHRLCMYELQRLSDQDPPPWETTTADRLELKETGQYSS
;
A
#
# COMPACT_ATOMS: atom_id res chain seq x y z
N MET A 1 -18.69 47.91 22.75
CA MET A 1 -18.78 46.44 22.89
C MET A 1 -18.42 45.81 21.54
N PRO A 2 -17.28 45.12 21.38
CA PRO A 2 -16.99 44.45 20.12
C PRO A 2 -17.70 43.10 20.08
N ARG A 3 -18.38 42.81 18.96
CA ARG A 3 -19.03 41.53 18.70
C ARG A 3 -17.97 40.50 18.29
N ASN A 4 -17.92 39.39 19.04
CA ASN A 4 -17.06 38.23 18.79
C ASN A 4 -17.43 37.56 17.44
N PHE A 5 -16.73 37.92 16.36
CA PHE A 5 -16.88 37.29 15.04
C PHE A 5 -15.90 36.12 14.78
N SER A 6 -15.06 35.77 15.77
CA SER A 6 -13.95 34.82 15.60
C SER A 6 -14.37 33.34 15.61
N SER A 7 -15.43 32.98 16.33
CA SER A 7 -15.71 31.57 16.65
C SER A 7 -16.36 30.76 15.53
N ILE A 8 -17.14 31.40 14.64
CA ILE A 8 -17.83 30.73 13.54
C ILE A 8 -16.86 30.41 12.39
N TRP A 9 -15.93 31.32 12.10
CA TRP A 9 -14.89 31.12 11.09
C TRP A 9 -13.88 30.03 11.50
N LEU A 10 -13.52 29.97 12.78
CA LEU A 10 -12.70 28.87 13.33
C LEU A 10 -13.40 27.52 13.22
N CYS A 11 -14.72 27.46 13.43
CA CYS A 11 -15.50 26.22 13.34
C CYS A 11 -15.67 25.73 11.90
N LEU A 12 -15.93 26.64 10.95
CA LEU A 12 -15.98 26.32 9.51
C LEU A 12 -14.60 25.88 8.98
N CYS A 13 -13.52 26.50 9.45
CA CYS A 13 -12.15 26.08 9.11
C CYS A 13 -11.83 24.71 9.72
N TYR A 14 -12.25 24.44 10.97
CA TYR A 14 -12.09 23.10 11.60
C TYR A 14 -12.89 22.01 10.89
N LEU A 15 -14.10 22.32 10.40
CA LEU A 15 -14.92 21.38 9.62
C LEU A 15 -14.34 21.14 8.22
N LEU A 16 -13.79 22.16 7.56
CA LEU A 16 -13.05 22.04 6.30
C LEU A 16 -11.72 21.26 6.46
N VAL A 17 -11.00 21.46 7.57
CA VAL A 17 -9.76 20.74 7.89
C VAL A 17 -10.07 19.29 8.31
N ARG A 18 -11.23 19.00 8.92
CA ARG A 18 -11.71 17.62 9.11
C ARG A 18 -12.21 16.94 7.83
N LEU A 19 -12.57 17.72 6.81
CA LEU A 19 -12.87 17.23 5.45
C LEU A 19 -11.60 16.83 4.69
N ILE A 20 -10.42 17.24 5.15
CA ILE A 20 -9.13 16.66 4.77
C ILE A 20 -8.96 15.37 5.58
N GLU A 21 -9.86 14.43 5.34
CA GLU A 21 -9.77 13.08 5.89
C GLU A 21 -8.38 12.51 5.62
N HIS A 22 -7.76 11.99 6.69
CA HIS A 22 -6.48 11.30 6.68
C HIS A 22 -6.35 10.39 5.46
N VAL A 23 -5.69 10.88 4.42
CA VAL A 23 -5.58 10.11 3.19
C VAL A 23 -4.62 8.96 3.45
N LEU A 24 -5.18 7.78 3.66
CA LEU A 24 -4.42 6.59 3.99
C LEU A 24 -3.50 6.24 2.84
N SER A 25 -2.23 6.03 3.18
CA SER A 25 -1.19 5.70 2.22
C SER A 25 -0.47 4.47 2.71
N VAL A 26 -0.40 3.46 1.85
CA VAL A 26 0.43 2.28 2.08
C VAL A 26 1.72 2.51 1.30
N LYS A 27 2.83 2.54 2.04
CA LYS A 27 4.16 2.70 1.47
C LYS A 27 4.82 1.32 1.42
N LEU A 28 5.02 0.82 0.20
CA LEU A 28 5.68 -0.46 -0.05
C LEU A 28 7.17 -0.19 -0.24
N ILE A 29 8.00 -0.62 0.72
CA ILE A 29 9.45 -0.40 0.70
C ILE A 29 10.15 -1.67 1.14
N HIS A 30 10.50 -2.58 0.22
CA HIS A 30 11.13 -3.83 0.67
C HIS A 30 12.22 -4.34 -0.30
N SER A 31 13.48 -3.91 -0.08
CA SER A 31 14.67 -4.69 -0.49
C SER A 31 15.26 -5.16 0.80
N THR A 32 15.21 -6.45 1.06
CA THR A 32 16.11 -7.02 2.05
C THR A 32 16.49 -8.42 1.64
N ARG A 33 17.80 -8.61 1.54
CA ARG A 33 18.52 -9.90 1.51
C ARG A 33 18.13 -10.88 2.64
N ASN A 34 17.18 -10.53 3.52
CA ASN A 34 16.87 -11.21 4.79
C ASN A 34 15.35 -11.41 5.05
N GLY A 35 14.50 -11.52 4.02
CA GLY A 35 13.13 -12.04 4.21
C GLY A 35 12.12 -11.15 4.94
N GLU A 36 12.37 -9.84 5.06
CA GLU A 36 11.56 -8.96 5.92
C GLU A 36 10.09 -8.83 5.52
N TYR A 37 9.65 -9.29 4.35
CA TYR A 37 8.24 -9.32 3.94
C TYR A 37 7.96 -10.49 2.98
N GLU A 38 8.43 -11.71 3.31
CA GLU A 38 8.22 -12.91 2.46
C GLU A 38 6.74 -13.18 2.12
N ASN A 39 5.81 -12.63 2.90
CA ASN A 39 4.37 -12.79 2.69
C ASN A 39 3.73 -11.76 1.75
N ASP A 40 4.45 -10.69 1.39
CA ASP A 40 3.93 -9.67 0.49
C ASP A 40 4.10 -10.09 -0.96
N VAL A 41 3.03 -9.99 -1.74
CA VAL A 41 3.03 -10.33 -3.17
C VAL A 41 2.52 -9.14 -3.96
N ASP A 42 3.31 -8.67 -4.91
CA ASP A 42 2.97 -7.54 -5.78
C ASP A 42 2.82 -8.01 -7.23
N ASN A 43 1.58 -8.02 -7.71
CA ASN A 43 1.21 -8.35 -9.09
C ASN A 43 0.88 -7.07 -9.90
N GLY A 44 1.34 -5.91 -9.45
CA GLY A 44 1.11 -4.64 -10.12
C GLY A 44 -0.29 -4.11 -9.82
N LEU A 45 -1.31 -4.68 -10.45
CA LEU A 45 -2.71 -4.29 -10.24
C LEU A 45 -3.31 -4.82 -8.94
N THR A 46 -2.79 -5.94 -8.44
CA THR A 46 -3.20 -6.53 -7.17
C THR A 46 -2.00 -6.70 -6.25
N ILE A 47 -2.22 -6.47 -4.94
CA ILE A 47 -1.16 -6.50 -3.94
C ILE A 47 -1.69 -7.22 -2.70
N SER A 48 -0.98 -8.25 -2.26
CA SER A 48 -1.13 -8.84 -0.93
C SER A 48 -0.16 -8.15 0.01
N TYR A 49 -0.69 -7.44 1.01
CA TYR A 49 0.08 -6.63 1.95
C TYR A 49 -0.07 -7.15 3.38
N THR A 50 1.05 -7.31 4.06
CA THR A 50 1.11 -7.65 5.49
C THR A 50 1.01 -6.38 6.33
N GLY A 51 0.12 -6.40 7.32
CA GLY A 51 -0.08 -5.32 8.29
C GLY A 51 1.16 -5.02 9.13
N ALA A 52 1.07 -3.95 9.92
CA ALA A 52 2.16 -3.54 10.80
C ALA A 52 2.13 -4.29 12.14
N GLY A 53 3.26 -4.27 12.84
CA GLY A 53 3.47 -4.95 14.12
C GLY A 53 4.08 -6.34 13.95
N GLY A 54 4.22 -7.09 15.03
CA GLY A 54 4.74 -8.46 14.95
C GLY A 54 6.27 -8.56 14.91
N ARG A 55 6.99 -7.44 14.81
CA ARG A 55 8.45 -7.38 14.64
C ARG A 55 9.10 -6.50 15.70
N ILE A 56 10.29 -6.90 16.14
CA ILE A 56 11.13 -6.12 17.05
C ILE A 56 12.35 -5.61 16.27
N ASN A 57 12.62 -4.32 16.39
CA ASN A 57 13.83 -3.69 15.85
C ASN A 57 14.90 -3.74 16.94
N LEU A 58 15.75 -4.76 16.93
CA LEU A 58 16.92 -4.80 17.81
C LEU A 58 18.11 -4.24 17.02
N PHE A 59 18.69 -3.15 17.52
CA PHE A 59 19.91 -2.54 16.96
C PHE A 59 19.83 -2.19 15.46
N GLY A 60 18.68 -1.70 15.00
CA GLY A 60 18.49 -1.30 13.60
C GLY A 60 18.32 -2.44 12.60
N LYS A 61 18.32 -3.71 13.04
CA LYS A 61 17.93 -4.85 12.23
C LYS A 61 16.51 -5.27 12.63
N GLN A 62 15.56 -5.16 11.70
CA GLN A 62 14.25 -5.77 11.88
C GLN A 62 14.40 -7.29 11.72
N LYS A 63 14.06 -8.04 12.77
CA LYS A 63 13.99 -9.50 12.67
C LYS A 63 12.65 -9.93 12.05
N GLU A 64 12.65 -11.17 11.56
CA GLU A 64 11.47 -11.98 11.25
C GLU A 64 10.37 -11.80 12.29
N VAL A 65 9.12 -12.05 11.87
CA VAL A 65 7.96 -11.91 12.75
C VAL A 65 8.16 -12.77 14.00
N CYS A 66 8.17 -12.12 15.16
CA CYS A 66 8.48 -12.74 16.44
C CYS A 66 7.31 -12.70 17.43
N MET A 67 6.20 -12.05 17.04
CA MET A 67 4.99 -11.97 17.84
C MET A 67 3.75 -11.82 16.95
N ASN A 68 2.57 -12.12 17.51
CA ASN A 68 1.30 -11.97 16.80
C ASN A 68 1.01 -10.49 16.52
N GLN A 69 0.55 -10.20 15.31
CA GLN A 69 -0.04 -8.92 14.98
C GLN A 69 -1.44 -8.79 15.60
N ASP A 70 -1.81 -7.55 15.91
CA ASP A 70 -3.13 -7.21 16.44
C ASP A 70 -3.83 -6.21 15.50
N TRP A 71 -5.08 -6.51 15.18
CA TRP A 71 -6.01 -5.67 14.42
C TRP A 71 -6.31 -4.35 15.13
N LYS A 72 -6.16 -4.29 16.46
CA LYS A 72 -6.43 -3.10 17.28
C LYS A 72 -5.32 -2.06 17.22
N THR A 73 -4.14 -2.40 16.69
CA THR A 73 -3.06 -1.42 16.51
C THR A 73 -3.51 -0.29 15.59
N ALA A 74 -3.07 0.93 15.87
CA ALA A 74 -3.43 2.11 15.08
C ALA A 74 -3.30 1.92 13.54
N PRO A 75 -2.17 1.40 13.00
CA PRO A 75 -2.02 1.21 11.56
C PRO A 75 -2.98 0.15 10.99
N ASN A 76 -3.13 -1.00 11.64
CA ASN A 76 -4.02 -2.07 11.14
C ASN A 76 -5.50 -1.67 11.24
N ARG A 77 -5.87 -1.00 12.33
CA ARG A 77 -7.22 -0.46 12.51
C ARG A 77 -7.57 0.55 11.42
N ALA A 78 -6.63 1.42 11.03
CA ALA A 78 -6.86 2.40 9.96
C ALA A 78 -7.13 1.73 8.60
N LEU A 79 -6.36 0.69 8.25
CA LEU A 79 -6.61 -0.10 7.03
C LEU A 79 -7.93 -0.87 7.11
N LEU A 80 -8.30 -1.38 8.28
CA LEU A 80 -9.57 -2.04 8.49
C LEU A 80 -10.76 -1.09 8.33
N HIS A 81 -10.63 0.16 8.78
CA HIS A 81 -11.63 1.20 8.52
C HIS A 81 -11.70 1.53 7.02
N ALA A 82 -10.56 1.68 6.33
CA ALA A 82 -10.55 1.91 4.90
C ALA A 82 -11.23 0.77 4.11
N TYR A 83 -11.02 -0.48 4.53
CA TYR A 83 -11.72 -1.64 3.99
C TYR A 83 -13.24 -1.54 4.17
N ARG A 84 -13.70 -1.28 5.40
CA ARG A 84 -15.13 -1.17 5.74
C ARG A 84 -15.82 -0.03 5.00
N ASP A 85 -15.16 1.11 4.92
CA ASP A 85 -15.69 2.32 4.29
C ASP A 85 -15.45 2.34 2.77
N ARG A 86 -14.79 1.30 2.22
CA ARG A 86 -14.40 1.20 0.80
C ARG A 86 -13.58 2.42 0.33
N LYS A 87 -12.83 3.03 1.25
CA LYS A 87 -12.00 4.20 0.97
C LYS A 87 -10.80 3.83 0.09
N PRO A 88 -10.47 4.65 -0.91
CA PRO A 88 -9.26 4.48 -1.69
C PRO A 88 -8.02 4.73 -0.82
N ILE A 89 -6.95 3.99 -1.11
CA ILE A 89 -5.66 4.04 -0.43
C ILE A 89 -4.60 4.36 -1.47
N ARG A 90 -3.72 5.31 -1.16
CA ARG A 90 -2.58 5.62 -2.02
C ARG A 90 -1.52 4.54 -1.89
N VAL A 91 -1.04 4.02 -3.02
CA VAL A 91 0.09 3.08 -3.05
C VAL A 91 1.33 3.80 -3.56
N ILE A 92 2.41 3.68 -2.78
CA ILE A 92 3.73 4.22 -3.13
C ILE A 92 4.73 3.06 -3.14
N ARG A 93 5.34 2.78 -4.29
CA ARG A 93 6.40 1.77 -4.44
C ARG A 93 7.77 2.42 -4.31
N GLY A 94 8.64 1.86 -3.48
CA GLY A 94 10.06 2.27 -3.38
C GLY A 94 10.96 1.44 -4.28
N PHE A 95 12.08 2.00 -4.73
CA PHE A 95 13.05 1.31 -5.60
C PHE A 95 13.67 0.05 -5.00
N LYS A 96 13.67 -0.02 -3.67
CA LYS A 96 14.13 -1.18 -2.94
C LYS A 96 13.14 -2.35 -3.07
N LEU A 97 11.88 -2.11 -3.39
CA LEU A 97 10.89 -3.19 -3.49
C LEU A 97 11.35 -4.31 -4.44
N SER A 98 11.42 -5.55 -3.94
CA SER A 98 11.71 -6.75 -4.72
C SER A 98 10.48 -7.16 -5.54
N SER A 99 10.10 -6.32 -6.50
CA SER A 99 8.94 -6.46 -7.37
C SER A 99 9.31 -6.02 -8.78
N ALA A 100 8.79 -6.70 -9.80
CA ALA A 100 8.94 -6.28 -11.19
C ALA A 100 8.33 -4.89 -11.47
N TYR A 101 7.41 -4.45 -10.60
CA TYR A 101 6.70 -3.18 -10.70
C TYR A 101 7.40 -2.05 -9.94
N ALA A 102 8.51 -2.31 -9.25
CA ALA A 102 9.25 -1.30 -8.50
C ALA A 102 9.90 -0.26 -9.44
N PRO A 103 9.98 1.02 -9.03
CA PRO A 103 10.70 2.02 -9.81
C PRO A 103 12.22 1.77 -9.77
N LYS A 104 12.95 2.21 -10.79
CA LYS A 104 14.42 2.08 -10.82
C LYS A 104 15.12 2.89 -9.73
N GLN A 105 14.55 4.02 -9.32
CA GLN A 105 15.11 4.93 -8.31
C GLN A 105 13.99 5.61 -7.52
N GLY A 106 14.30 5.99 -6.27
CA GLY A 106 13.40 6.79 -5.42
C GLY A 106 12.10 6.09 -5.02
N TYR A 107 11.02 6.87 -4.92
CA TYR A 107 9.67 6.40 -4.63
C TYR A 107 8.73 6.88 -5.74
N ARG A 108 7.82 6.00 -6.18
CA ARG A 108 6.82 6.31 -7.20
C ARG A 108 5.42 6.10 -6.64
N TYR A 109 4.56 7.08 -6.83
CA TYR A 109 3.14 6.96 -6.57
C TYR A 109 2.49 6.20 -7.73
N ASP A 110 1.80 5.10 -7.43
CA ASP A 110 1.24 4.18 -8.44
C ASP A 110 -0.29 4.17 -8.48
N GLY A 111 -0.90 5.18 -7.85
CA GLY A 111 -2.33 5.41 -7.87
C GLY A 111 -3.05 4.95 -6.61
N LEU A 112 -4.37 5.01 -6.70
CA LEU A 112 -5.35 4.62 -5.71
C LEU A 112 -5.71 3.14 -5.85
N TYR A 113 -5.71 2.45 -4.73
CA TYR A 113 -6.10 1.06 -4.59
C TYR A 113 -7.24 0.96 -3.57
N ARG A 114 -8.01 -0.10 -3.63
CA ARG A 114 -9.03 -0.42 -2.62
C ARG A 114 -8.73 -1.79 -2.03
N ILE A 115 -8.90 -1.92 -0.72
CA ILE A 115 -8.85 -3.22 -0.06
C ILE A 115 -10.15 -3.96 -0.40
N TYR A 116 -10.06 -5.15 -0.96
CA TYR A 116 -11.23 -5.99 -1.26
C TYR A 116 -11.35 -7.18 -0.32
N LYS A 117 -10.26 -7.56 0.38
CA LYS A 117 -10.27 -8.63 1.36
C LYS A 117 -9.31 -8.35 2.50
N VAL A 118 -9.71 -8.74 3.71
CA VAL A 118 -8.86 -8.77 4.91
C VAL A 118 -8.98 -10.14 5.57
N TYR A 119 -7.88 -10.69 6.06
CA TYR A 119 -7.88 -11.98 6.73
C TYR A 119 -6.65 -12.14 7.63
N THR A 120 -6.68 -13.13 8.52
CA THR A 120 -5.52 -13.49 9.33
C THR A 120 -4.78 -14.67 8.70
N LYS A 121 -3.48 -14.50 8.42
CA LYS A 121 -2.59 -15.58 7.99
C LYS A 121 -1.75 -16.03 9.18
N VAL A 122 -1.43 -17.32 9.27
CA VAL A 122 -0.47 -17.84 10.24
C VAL A 122 0.85 -18.10 9.53
N THR A 123 1.98 -17.68 10.11
CA THR A 123 3.30 -17.96 9.54
C THR A 123 3.60 -19.46 9.57
N ASN A 124 4.40 -19.93 8.61
CA ASN A 124 4.81 -21.34 8.52
C ASN A 124 5.92 -21.71 9.51
N ASP A 125 6.41 -20.74 10.30
CA ASP A 125 7.47 -20.95 11.27
C ASP A 125 7.00 -21.81 12.44
N SER A 126 7.95 -22.42 13.15
CA SER A 126 7.69 -23.27 14.32
C SER A 126 6.86 -22.59 15.40
N LYS A 127 6.92 -21.26 15.49
CA LYS A 127 6.20 -20.44 16.48
C LYS A 127 4.79 -19.99 16.06
N LYS A 128 4.40 -20.19 14.79
CA LYS A 128 3.06 -19.92 14.25
C LYS A 128 2.48 -18.55 14.64
N HIS A 129 3.04 -17.47 14.09
CA HIS A 129 2.57 -16.12 14.38
C HIS A 129 1.40 -15.69 13.50
N ARG A 130 0.43 -14.96 14.05
CA ARG A 130 -0.71 -14.39 13.31
C ARG A 130 -0.34 -13.07 12.66
N LEU A 131 -0.63 -12.94 11.37
CA LEU A 131 -0.45 -11.76 10.54
C LEU A 131 -1.80 -11.20 10.09
N CYS A 132 -1.91 -9.87 10.07
CA CYS A 132 -3.04 -9.17 9.47
C CYS A 132 -2.75 -9.00 7.97
N MET A 133 -3.54 -9.62 7.10
CA MET A 133 -3.36 -9.54 5.65
C MET A 133 -4.42 -8.68 4.99
N TYR A 134 -4.02 -7.94 3.96
CA TYR A 134 -4.87 -7.09 3.14
C TYR A 134 -4.65 -7.41 1.67
N GLU A 135 -5.70 -7.67 0.91
CA GLU A 135 -5.63 -7.77 -0.56
C GLU A 135 -6.15 -6.47 -1.16
N LEU A 136 -5.27 -5.77 -1.88
CA LEU A 136 -5.53 -4.50 -2.53
C LEU A 136 -5.68 -4.72 -4.04
N GLN A 137 -6.54 -3.91 -4.65
CA GLN A 137 -6.74 -3.86 -6.10
C GLN A 137 -6.74 -2.40 -6.57
N ARG A 138 -6.02 -2.12 -7.65
CA ARG A 138 -5.96 -0.78 -8.27
C ARG A 138 -7.33 -0.39 -8.81
N LEU A 139 -7.71 0.87 -8.62
CA LEU A 139 -8.93 1.42 -9.24
C LEU A 139 -8.69 1.72 -10.73
N SER A 140 -9.70 1.47 -11.56
CA SER A 140 -9.65 1.67 -13.02
C SER A 140 -9.80 3.12 -13.48
N ASP A 141 -10.34 3.99 -12.63
CA ASP A 141 -10.61 5.41 -12.94
C ASP A 141 -9.35 6.29 -12.73
N GLN A 142 -8.25 5.89 -13.35
CA GLN A 142 -6.93 6.53 -13.25
C GLN A 142 -6.11 6.19 -14.50
N ASP A 143 -5.08 7.01 -14.78
CA ASP A 143 -4.11 6.72 -15.84
C ASP A 143 -3.58 5.28 -15.77
N PRO A 144 -3.26 4.65 -16.91
CA PRO A 144 -2.67 3.31 -16.92
C PRO A 144 -1.37 3.31 -16.10
N PRO A 145 -1.09 2.23 -15.37
CA PRO A 145 0.16 2.13 -14.63
C PRO A 145 1.36 2.08 -15.59
N PRO A 146 2.55 2.52 -15.16
CA PRO A 146 3.72 2.67 -16.02
C PRO A 146 4.33 1.35 -16.54
N TRP A 147 3.80 0.21 -16.11
CA TRP A 147 4.20 -1.13 -16.57
C TRP A 147 3.18 -1.77 -17.50
N GLU A 148 2.05 -1.11 -17.77
CA GLU A 148 1.09 -1.59 -18.76
C GLU A 148 1.53 -1.14 -20.15
N THR A 149 1.83 -2.11 -21.01
CA THR A 149 2.18 -1.85 -22.42
C THR A 149 0.94 -1.36 -23.15
N THR A 150 0.99 -0.14 -23.68
CA THR A 150 -0.12 0.44 -24.44
C THR A 150 -0.37 -0.43 -25.67
N THR A 151 -1.61 -0.46 -26.17
CA THR A 151 -1.93 -1.16 -27.43
C THR A 151 -1.04 -0.67 -28.58
N ALA A 152 -0.65 0.61 -28.59
CA ALA A 152 0.32 1.18 -29.53
C ALA A 152 1.69 0.51 -29.43
N ASP A 153 2.30 0.47 -28.24
CA ASP A 153 3.59 -0.20 -28.00
C ASP A 153 3.55 -1.70 -28.39
N ARG A 154 2.41 -2.35 -28.18
CA ARG A 154 2.20 -3.77 -28.54
C ARG A 154 2.04 -4.00 -30.04
N LEU A 155 1.57 -2.99 -30.78
CA LEU A 155 1.47 -2.99 -32.25
C LEU A 155 2.83 -2.67 -32.87
N GLU A 156 3.57 -1.70 -32.33
CA GLU A 156 4.95 -1.40 -32.76
C GLU A 156 5.90 -2.60 -32.58
N LEU A 157 5.76 -3.35 -31.48
CA LEU A 157 6.51 -4.60 -31.27
C LEU A 157 6.14 -5.71 -32.29
N LYS A 158 4.92 -5.70 -32.83
CA LYS A 158 4.52 -6.63 -33.90
C LYS A 158 5.02 -6.17 -35.27
N GLU A 159 5.10 -4.86 -35.49
CA GLU A 159 5.60 -4.29 -36.74
C GLU A 159 7.14 -4.34 -36.86
N THR A 160 7.86 -4.29 -35.73
CA THR A 160 9.33 -4.41 -35.68
C THR A 160 9.83 -5.86 -35.61
N GLY A 161 8.95 -6.84 -35.40
CA GLY A 161 9.27 -8.27 -35.39
C GLY A 161 9.25 -8.89 -36.79
N GLN A 162 10.25 -8.58 -37.62
CA GLN A 162 10.50 -9.25 -38.91
C GLN A 162 11.13 -10.64 -38.72
N TYR A 163 10.49 -11.65 -39.32
CA TYR A 163 10.97 -12.97 -39.76
C TYR A 163 12.16 -13.62 -39.02
N SER A 164 11.84 -14.69 -38.28
CA SER A 164 12.66 -15.91 -38.34
C SER A 164 11.73 -17.13 -38.39
N SER A 165 11.79 -17.78 -39.55
CA SER A 165 11.34 -19.14 -39.86
C SER A 165 11.83 -20.18 -38.88
#